data_AF-A0AA50U4S0-F1
#
_entry.id   AF-A0AA50U4S0-F1
#
_cell.length_a   1.000
_cell.length_b   1.000
_cell.length_c   1.000
_cell.angle_alpha   90.00
_cell.angle_beta   90.00
_cell.angle_gamma   90.00
#
_symmetry.space_group_name_H-M   'P 1'
#
loop_
_entity.id
_entity.type
_entity.pdbx_description
1 polymer ?
#
loop_
_entity_poly.entity_id
_entity_poly.type
_entity_poly.pdbx_seq_one_letter_code
_entity_poly.pdbx_strand_id
1 'polypeptide(L)' 'EIFELSHNGTRFVAEEVMRYETGPNVVMTCSVQNAQNRIYLAAGQESHCQLYKINVKMVDAAEMRRGS' A
#
# COMPACT_ATOMS: atom_id res chain seq x y z
N GLU A 1 0.34 10.32 -15.62
CA GLU A 1 0.30 8.89 -15.98
C GLU A 1 0.93 8.10 -14.84
N ILE A 2 0.38 6.94 -14.46
CA ILE A 2 0.90 6.10 -13.36
C ILE A 2 1.20 4.71 -13.91
N PHE A 3 2.36 4.19 -13.52
CA PHE A 3 2.83 2.85 -13.92
C PHE A 3 3.14 2.03 -12.67
N GLU A 4 2.72 0.77 -12.68
CA GLU A 4 3.21 -0.24 -11.74
C GLU A 4 4.49 -0.85 -12.31
N LEU A 5 5.56 -0.83 -11.52
CA LEU A 5 6.85 -1.43 -11.89
C LEU A 5 7.01 -2.77 -11.17
N SER A 6 7.19 -3.84 -11.94
CA SER A 6 7.45 -5.18 -11.41
C SER A 6 8.68 -5.80 -12.06
N HIS A 7 9.32 -6.76 -11.37
CA HIS A 7 10.42 -7.55 -11.91
C HIS A 7 9.99 -9.00 -12.05
N ASN A 8 10.02 -9.54 -13.28
CA ASN A 8 9.54 -10.89 -13.57
C ASN A 8 10.63 -11.98 -13.50
N GLY A 9 11.79 -11.65 -12.92
CA GLY A 9 12.94 -12.54 -12.85
C GLY A 9 13.95 -12.39 -13.98
N THR A 10 13.61 -11.67 -15.07
CA THR A 10 14.53 -11.41 -16.20
C THR A 10 14.62 -9.94 -16.59
N ARG A 11 13.52 -9.19 -16.46
CA ARG A 11 13.46 -7.76 -16.79
C ARG A 11 12.47 -7.03 -15.88
N PHE A 12 12.61 -5.72 -15.86
CA PHE A 12 11.58 -4.84 -15.33
C PHE A 12 10.46 -4.64 -16.36
N VAL A 13 9.23 -4.68 -15.90
CA VAL A 13 8.01 -4.44 -16.67
C VAL A 13 7.29 -3.24 -16.05
N ALA A 14 6.82 -2.33 -16.89
CA ALA A 14 6.00 -1.20 -16.49
C ALA A 14 4.59 -1.38 -17.08
N GLU A 15 3.58 -1.45 -16.22
CA GLU A 15 2.19 -1.60 -16.61
C GLU A 15 1.41 -0.32 -16.29
N GLU A 16 0.71 0.23 -17.27
CA GLU A 16 -0.13 1.41 -17.05
C GLU A 16 -1.33 1.01 -16.19
N VAL A 17 -1.54 1.76 -15.10
CA VAL A 17 -2.64 1.51 -14.17
C VAL A 17 -3.53 2.74 -14.07
N MET A 18 -4.85 2.50 -14.19
CA MET A 18 -5.83 3.55 -13.96
C MET A 18 -5.84 3.95 -12.49
N ARG A 19 -5.62 5.24 -12.24
CA ARG A 19 -5.75 5.81 -10.90
C ARG A 19 -7.23 5.89 -10.52
N TYR A 20 -7.61 5.20 -9.46
CA TYR A 20 -8.83 5.54 -8.73
C TYR A 20 -8.50 6.71 -7.79
N GLU A 21 -9.09 7.87 -8.01
CA GLU A 21 -8.90 9.01 -7.11
C GLU A 21 -9.57 8.73 -5.76
N THR A 22 -8.78 8.30 -4.78
CA THR A 22 -9.26 8.01 -3.41
C THR A 22 -9.14 9.22 -2.47
N GLY A 23 -8.83 10.42 -2.98
CA GLY A 23 -8.69 11.65 -2.20
C GLY A 23 -7.51 12.54 -2.63
N PRO A 24 -7.25 13.64 -1.89
CA PRO A 24 -6.27 14.66 -2.27
C PRO A 24 -4.80 14.23 -2.10
N ASN A 25 -4.55 13.16 -1.36
CA ASN A 25 -3.20 12.67 -1.07
C ASN A 25 -2.94 11.35 -1.80
N VAL A 26 -1.86 11.29 -2.56
CA VAL A 26 -1.42 10.09 -3.27
C VAL A 26 -0.32 9.40 -2.47
N VAL A 27 -0.52 8.12 -2.13
CA VAL A 27 0.59 7.26 -1.74
C VAL A 27 1.24 6.77 -3.03
N MET A 28 2.44 7.28 -3.33
CA MET A 28 3.16 6.94 -4.56
C MET A 28 3.98 5.66 -4.43
N THR A 29 4.37 5.30 -3.20
CA THR A 29 5.12 4.08 -2.92
C THR A 29 4.75 3.56 -1.54
N CYS A 30 4.76 2.23 -1.36
CA CYS A 30 4.68 1.66 -0.03
C CYS A 30 5.60 0.45 0.12
N SER A 31 6.01 0.20 1.36
CA SER A 31 6.74 -1.01 1.74
C SER A 31 6.24 -1.49 3.08
N VAL A 32 6.06 -2.81 3.21
CA VAL A 32 5.62 -3.45 4.44
C VAL A 32 6.75 -4.31 4.97
N GLN A 33 7.09 -4.11 6.24
CA GLN A 33 8.02 -4.95 6.96
C GLN A 33 7.32 -5.64 8.12
N ASN A 34 7.42 -6.96 8.18
CA ASN A 34 7.09 -7.73 9.37
C ASN A 34 8.36 -7.95 10.20
N ALA A 35 8.42 -7.34 11.38
CA ALA A 35 9.49 -7.49 12.35
C ALA A 35 8.95 -8.19 13.60
N GLN A 36 9.12 -9.51 13.64
CA GLN A 36 8.64 -10.40 14.71
C GLN A 36 7.12 -10.32 14.94
N ASN A 37 6.69 -9.48 15.89
CA ASN A 37 5.29 -9.30 16.28
C ASN A 37 4.79 -7.88 15.97
N ARG A 38 5.48 -7.16 15.07
CA ARG A 38 5.12 -5.81 14.66
C ARG A 38 5.15 -5.72 13.15
N ILE A 39 4.10 -5.15 12.58
CA ILE A 39 4.02 -4.87 11.16
C ILE A 39 4.12 -3.36 10.98
N TYR A 40 5.03 -2.94 10.13
CA TYR A 40 5.26 -1.54 9.80
C TYR A 40 4.95 -1.30 8.32
N LEU A 41 4.26 -0.20 8.03
CA LEU A 41 3.99 0.27 6.68
C LEU A 41 4.70 1.61 6.50
N ALA A 42 5.67 1.67 5.61
CA ALA A 42 6.20 2.93 5.10
C ALA A 42 5.37 3.33 3.89
N ALA A 43 4.77 4.53 3.91
CA ALA A 43 4.06 5.10 2.78
C ALA A 43 4.75 6.39 2.34
N GLY A 44 5.24 6.43 1.10
CA GLY A 44 5.75 7.63 0.47
C GLY A 44 4.61 8.40 -0.20
N GLN A 45 4.45 9.65 0.20
CA GLN A 45 3.61 10.63 -0.48
C GLN A 45 4.48 11.59 -1.30
N GLU A 46 3.86 12.49 -2.05
CA GLU A 46 4.57 13.43 -2.95
C GLU A 46 5.65 14.27 -2.24
N SER A 47 5.43 14.65 -0.98
CA SER A 47 6.32 15.55 -0.23
C SER A 47 7.02 14.93 0.98
N HIS A 48 6.59 13.76 1.45
CA HIS A 48 7.12 13.15 2.67
C HIS A 48 6.85 11.65 2.73
N CYS A 49 7.63 10.96 3.57
CA CYS A 49 7.40 9.56 3.92
C CYS A 49 6.87 9.47 5.35
N GLN A 50 5.86 8.63 5.56
CA GLN A 50 5.33 8.36 6.89
C GLN A 50 5.40 6.86 7.21
N LEU A 51 5.80 6.55 8.44
CA LEU A 51 5.86 5.19 8.95
C LEU A 51 4.68 4.93 9.89
N TYR A 52 3.88 3.92 9.56
CA TYR A 52 2.73 3.49 10.34
C TYR A 52 3.05 2.17 11.04
N LYS A 53 2.67 2.06 12.32
CA LYS A 53 2.59 0.77 13.01
C LYS A 53 1.20 0.20 12.78
N ILE A 54 1.12 -0.94 12.12
CA ILE A 54 -0.15 -1.61 11.84
C ILE A 54 -0.59 -2.40 13.08
N ASN A 55 -1.84 -2.18 13.49
CA ASN A 55 -2.52 -3.00 14.49
C ASN A 55 -3.49 -3.92 13.75
N VAL A 56 -3.22 -5.22 13.76
CA VAL A 56 -4.07 -6.22 13.11
C VAL A 56 -5.13 -6.68 14.11
N LYS A 57 -6.41 -6.62 13.69
CA LYS A 57 -7.54 -7.20 14.42
C LYS A 57 -8.17 -8.28 13.55
N MET A 58 -8.34 -9.47 14.10
CA MET A 58 -9.15 -10.51 13.47
C MET A 58 -10.62 -10.12 13.60
N VAL A 59 -11.33 -10.06 12.47
CA VAL A 59 -12.75 -9.71 12.39
C VAL A 59 -13.48 -10.75 11.56
N ASP A 60 -14.77 -10.94 11.82
CA ASP A 60 -15.62 -11.79 10.99
C ASP A 60 -15.90 -11.12 9.63
N ALA A 61 -16.16 -11.92 8.60
CA ALA A 61 -16.52 -11.44 7.26
C ALA A 61 -17.77 -10.55 7.26
N ALA A 62 -18.71 -10.78 8.19
CA ALA A 62 -19.86 -9.90 8.39
C ALA A 62 -19.45 -8.51 8.92
N GLU A 63 -18.44 -8.42 9.79
CA GLU A 63 -17.93 -7.16 10.35
C GLU A 63 -17.13 -6.38 9.29
N MET A 64 -16.35 -7.07 8.45
CA MET A 64 -15.54 -6.45 7.38
C MET A 64 -16.38 -5.66 6.37
N ARG A 65 -17.60 -6.12 6.06
CA ARG A 65 -18.50 -5.45 5.11
C ARG A 65 -19.21 -4.21 5.67
N ARG A 66 -19.24 -4.01 6.99
CA ARG A 66 -19.90 -2.86 7.62
C ARG A 66 -18.97 -1.67 7.84
N GLY A 67 -17.68 -1.83 7.57
CA GLY A 67 -16.69 -0.77 7.68
C GLY A 67 -16.43 -0.10 6.33
N SER A 68 -17.23 0.92 6.00
CA SER A 68 -16.95 1.93 4.98
C SER A 68 -17.61 3.24 5.38
#